data_AF-X1MCS3-F1
#
_entry.id   AF-X1MCS3-F1
#
_cell.length_a   1.000
_cell.length_b   1.000
_cell.length_c   1.000
_cell.angle_alpha   90.00
_cell.angle_beta   90.00
_cell.angle_gamma   90.00
#
_symmetry.space_group_name_H-M   'P 1'
#
loop_
_entity.id
_entity.type
_entity.pdbx_description
1 polymer ?
#
loop_
_entity_poly.entity_id
_entity_poly.type
_entity_poly.pdbx_seq_one_letter_code
_entity_poly.pdbx_strand_id
1 'polypeptide(L)'
;MSLADNKNPVKITDLSFRDGHQSLLATRVRTKDLEAIAPEMDKIGFWSMEVWGGATFDVMTRFLNEDPWERIRILKRVMPHTKLQMLLRGQNLVGYRNYADDVVTVFVHHAADS
;
A
#
# COMPACT_ATOMS: atom_id res chain seq x y z
N MET A 1 -9.57 29.31 17.63
CA MET A 1 -8.35 28.60 18.09
C MET A 1 -7.52 28.34 16.85
N SER A 2 -6.40 29.03 16.68
CA SER A 2 -5.51 28.83 15.53
C SER A 2 -4.97 27.41 15.58
N LEU A 3 -5.19 26.61 14.55
CA LEU A 3 -4.63 25.26 14.41
C LEU A 3 -3.10 25.27 14.28
N ALA A 4 -2.47 26.45 14.17
CA ALA A 4 -1.07 26.61 13.80
C ALA A 4 -0.05 26.23 14.89
N ASP A 5 -0.44 26.02 16.15
CA ASP A 5 0.51 25.86 17.28
C ASP A 5 0.50 24.49 17.98
N ASN A 6 -0.16 23.48 17.43
CA ASN A 6 -0.08 22.14 18.04
C ASN A 6 1.25 21.47 17.66
N LYS A 7 2.20 21.43 18.62
CA LYS A 7 3.53 20.80 18.45
C LYS A 7 3.49 19.31 18.07
N ASN A 8 2.34 18.64 18.25
CA ASN A 8 2.14 17.26 17.84
C ASN A 8 0.73 17.06 17.26
N PRO A 9 0.51 17.41 15.98
CA PRO A 9 -0.79 17.25 15.35
C PRO A 9 -1.14 15.76 15.16
N VAL A 10 -2.44 15.46 15.07
CA VAL A 10 -2.91 14.12 14.70
C VAL A 10 -2.41 13.80 13.29
N LYS A 11 -1.85 12.60 13.14
CA LYS A 11 -1.33 12.07 11.89
C LYS A 11 -2.36 11.20 11.22
N ILE A 12 -2.53 11.36 9.92
CA ILE A 12 -3.54 10.65 9.14
C ILE A 12 -2.86 9.70 8.16
N THR A 13 -3.35 8.46 8.12
CA THR A 13 -3.03 7.48 7.07
C THR A 13 -4.22 7.34 6.15
N ASP A 14 -4.03 7.60 4.86
CA ASP A 14 -5.07 7.31 3.87
C ASP A 14 -5.05 5.81 3.51
N LEU A 15 -6.26 5.26 3.34
CA LEU A 15 -6.49 3.84 3.04
C LEU A 15 -7.12 3.64 1.66
N SER A 16 -7.30 4.71 0.88
CA SER A 16 -8.06 4.70 -0.37
C SER A 16 -7.44 3.76 -1.40
N PHE A 17 -6.10 3.64 -1.41
CA PHE A 17 -5.34 2.83 -2.36
C PHE A 17 -5.24 1.33 -1.98
N ARG A 18 -5.69 0.93 -0.79
CA ARG A 18 -5.68 -0.48 -0.33
C ARG A 18 -7.00 -0.86 0.34
N ASP A 19 -7.20 -0.56 1.62
CA ASP A 19 -8.34 -1.08 2.39
C ASP A 19 -9.69 -0.51 1.94
N GLY A 20 -9.71 0.73 1.44
CA GLY A 20 -10.93 1.38 0.95
C GLY A 20 -11.56 0.61 -0.20
N HIS A 21 -10.82 0.36 -1.29
CA HIS A 21 -11.34 -0.41 -2.41
C HIS A 21 -11.38 -1.93 -2.16
N GLN A 22 -10.57 -2.45 -1.24
CA GLN A 22 -10.73 -3.82 -0.76
C GLN A 22 -12.12 -4.04 -0.14
N SER A 23 -12.60 -3.06 0.63
CA SER A 23 -13.91 -3.12 1.30
C SER A 23 -15.08 -2.84 0.36
N LEU A 24 -14.94 -1.85 -0.53
CA LEU A 24 -16.06 -1.33 -1.32
C LEU A 24 -16.14 -1.92 -2.74
N LEU A 25 -15.00 -2.31 -3.32
CA LEU A 25 -14.88 -2.66 -4.74
C LEU A 25 -14.20 -4.02 -4.94
N ALA A 26 -14.27 -4.91 -3.94
CA ALA A 26 -13.69 -6.25 -3.97
C ALA A 26 -12.22 -6.26 -4.44
N THR A 27 -11.46 -5.23 -4.06
CA THR A 27 -10.03 -5.04 -4.38
C THR A 27 -9.72 -4.84 -5.87
N ARG A 28 -10.69 -4.39 -6.68
CA ARG A 28 -10.57 -4.40 -8.16
C ARG A 28 -10.01 -3.13 -8.80
N VAL A 29 -9.50 -2.18 -8.01
CA VAL A 29 -8.86 -0.98 -8.56
C VAL A 29 -7.50 -1.35 -9.17
N ARG A 30 -7.29 -0.93 -10.43
CA ARG A 30 -6.11 -1.26 -11.24
C ARG A 30 -4.97 -0.27 -11.00
N THR A 31 -3.76 -0.68 -11.34
CA THR A 31 -2.55 0.13 -11.11
C THR A 31 -2.62 1.47 -11.84
N LYS A 32 -3.10 1.47 -13.10
CA LYS A 32 -3.25 2.70 -13.91
C LYS A 32 -4.18 3.75 -13.28
N ASP A 33 -5.21 3.31 -12.58
CA ASP A 33 -6.22 4.20 -12.00
C ASP A 33 -5.66 4.87 -10.74
N LEU A 34 -4.86 4.13 -9.96
CA LEU A 34 -4.12 4.67 -8.82
C LEU A 34 -3.00 5.62 -9.28
N GLU A 35 -2.20 5.21 -10.27
CA GLU A 35 -1.08 6.00 -10.80
C GLU A 35 -1.54 7.38 -11.31
N ALA A 36 -2.72 7.45 -11.93
CA ALA A 36 -3.27 8.70 -12.46
C ALA A 36 -3.47 9.79 -11.39
N ILE A 37 -3.79 9.42 -10.14
CA ILE A 37 -4.04 10.36 -9.04
C ILE A 37 -2.93 10.38 -7.98
N ALA A 38 -2.02 9.39 -8.00
CA ALA A 38 -0.94 9.24 -7.04
C ALA A 38 -0.07 10.52 -6.85
N PRO A 39 0.32 11.27 -7.89
CA PRO A 39 1.09 12.51 -7.71
C PRO A 39 0.36 13.60 -6.93
N GLU A 40 -0.97 13.67 -7.02
CA GLU A 40 -1.75 14.64 -6.23
C GLU A 40 -1.91 14.15 -4.79
N MET A 41 -2.09 12.85 -4.58
CA MET A 41 -2.15 12.26 -3.25
C MET A 41 -0.86 12.48 -2.46
N ASP A 42 0.30 12.42 -3.13
CA ASP A 42 1.62 12.65 -2.52
C ASP A 42 1.80 14.09 -1.98
N LYS A 43 1.10 15.06 -2.57
CA LYS A 43 1.18 16.48 -2.18
C LYS A 43 0.34 16.82 -0.95
N ILE A 44 -0.58 15.95 -0.53
CA ILE A 44 -1.55 16.23 0.56
C ILE A 44 -0.84 16.31 1.92
N GLY A 45 0.25 15.56 2.12
CA GLY A 45 0.98 15.53 3.39
C GLY A 45 0.44 14.52 4.41
N PHE A 46 -0.07 13.38 3.95
CA PHE A 46 -0.41 12.27 4.83
C PHE A 46 0.82 11.76 5.58
N TRP A 47 0.61 11.20 6.78
CA TRP A 47 1.70 10.54 7.51
C TRP A 47 2.21 9.31 6.79
N SER A 48 1.28 8.55 6.21
CA SER A 48 1.54 7.44 5.30
C SER A 48 0.34 7.19 4.42
N MET A 49 0.51 6.42 3.36
CA MET A 49 -0.59 5.91 2.55
C MET A 49 -0.49 4.40 2.49
N GLU A 50 -1.59 3.73 2.83
CA GLU A 50 -1.67 2.29 2.70
C GLU A 50 -2.02 1.93 1.26
N VAL A 51 -1.07 1.30 0.57
CA VAL A 51 -1.14 1.06 -0.88
C VAL A 51 -0.94 -0.41 -1.27
N TRP A 52 -0.57 -1.26 -0.31
CA TRP A 52 -0.13 -2.63 -0.61
C TRP A 52 -0.44 -3.66 0.48
N GLY A 53 -0.23 -4.94 0.17
CA GLY A 53 -0.55 -6.05 1.07
C GLY A 53 -2.05 -6.36 1.15
N GLY A 54 -2.48 -7.02 2.23
CA GLY A 54 -3.86 -7.50 2.34
C GLY A 54 -4.25 -8.43 1.19
N ALA A 55 -5.39 -8.17 0.55
CA ALA A 55 -5.87 -8.95 -0.60
C ALA A 55 -5.30 -8.50 -1.95
N THR A 56 -4.61 -7.35 -2.01
CA THR A 56 -4.14 -6.78 -3.29
C THR A 56 -3.21 -7.72 -4.03
N PHE A 57 -2.31 -8.41 -3.33
CA PHE A 57 -1.33 -9.32 -3.94
C PHE A 57 -1.99 -10.47 -4.71
N ASP A 58 -2.94 -11.18 -4.09
CA ASP A 58 -3.71 -12.26 -4.75
C ASP A 58 -4.63 -11.68 -5.82
N VAL A 59 -5.33 -10.58 -5.55
CA VAL A 59 -6.33 -10.06 -6.51
C VAL A 59 -5.68 -9.53 -7.79
N MET A 60 -4.52 -8.87 -7.69
CA MET A 60 -3.79 -8.38 -8.84
C MET A 60 -3.37 -9.52 -9.78
N THR A 61 -2.76 -10.56 -9.20
CA THR A 61 -2.29 -11.72 -9.96
C THR A 61 -3.44 -12.56 -10.50
N ARG A 62 -4.46 -12.82 -9.69
CA ARG A 62 -5.58 -13.72 -10.03
C ARG A 62 -6.60 -13.08 -10.95
N PHE A 63 -6.87 -11.78 -10.80
CA PHE A 63 -8.05 -11.17 -11.43
C PHE A 63 -7.77 -9.92 -12.26
N LEU A 64 -6.72 -9.17 -11.95
CA LEU A 64 -6.38 -7.96 -12.71
C LEU A 64 -5.34 -8.25 -13.79
N ASN A 65 -4.67 -9.40 -13.70
CA ASN A 65 -3.54 -9.78 -14.55
C ASN A 65 -2.42 -8.72 -14.48
N GLU A 66 -2.12 -8.25 -13.27
CA GLU A 66 -1.10 -7.25 -12.97
C GLU A 66 -0.05 -7.83 -12.01
N ASP A 67 1.21 -7.39 -12.15
CA ASP A 67 2.29 -7.71 -11.21
C ASP A 67 2.15 -6.85 -9.94
N PRO A 68 1.95 -7.45 -8.74
CA PRO A 68 1.87 -6.72 -7.49
C PRO A 68 3.16 -5.96 -7.14
N TRP A 69 4.32 -6.42 -7.58
CA TRP A 69 5.59 -5.74 -7.37
C TRP A 69 5.76 -4.51 -8.26
N GLU A 70 5.22 -4.56 -9.47
CA GLU A 70 5.30 -3.41 -10.37
C GLU A 70 4.45 -2.24 -9.86
N ARG A 71 3.28 -2.50 -9.26
CA ARG A 71 2.46 -1.45 -8.66
C ARG A 71 3.22 -0.67 -7.59
N ILE A 72 3.91 -1.34 -6.67
CA ILE A 72 4.63 -0.63 -5.60
C ILE A 72 5.82 0.17 -6.15
N ARG A 73 6.54 -0.36 -7.14
CA ARG A 73 7.62 0.36 -7.84
C ARG A 73 7.13 1.62 -8.56
N ILE A 74 6.00 1.53 -9.26
CA ILE A 74 5.35 2.68 -9.90
C ILE A 74 4.95 3.72 -8.86
N LEU A 75 4.25 3.31 -7.80
CA LEU A 75 3.80 4.22 -6.74
C LEU A 75 4.98 4.89 -6.03
N LYS A 76 6.06 4.16 -5.72
CA LYS A 76 7.29 4.71 -5.12
C LYS A 76 7.96 5.76 -6.02
N ARG A 77 7.90 5.56 -7.34
CA ARG A 77 8.43 6.53 -8.31
C ARG A 77 7.59 7.80 -8.39
N VAL A 78 6.26 7.70 -8.34
CA VAL A 78 5.34 8.85 -8.50
C VAL A 78 4.90 9.49 -7.18
N MET A 79 5.19 8.86 -6.05
CA MET A 79 4.92 9.35 -4.69
C MET A 79 6.19 9.36 -3.82
N PRO A 80 7.21 10.16 -4.14
CA PRO A 80 8.50 10.14 -3.44
C PRO A 80 8.45 10.74 -2.02
N HIS A 81 7.41 11.48 -1.63
CA HIS A 81 7.37 12.21 -0.37
C HIS A 81 6.60 11.49 0.75
N THR A 82 5.59 10.70 0.39
CA THR A 82 4.70 10.01 1.33
C THR A 82 5.20 8.61 1.64
N LYS A 83 5.15 8.23 2.92
CA LYS A 83 5.52 6.86 3.35
C LYS A 83 4.49 5.86 2.84
N LEU A 84 4.93 4.86 2.08
CA LEU A 84 4.07 3.78 1.63
C LEU A 84 3.96 2.71 2.73
N GLN A 85 2.73 2.34 3.08
CA GLN A 85 2.40 1.36 4.10
C GLN A 85 1.76 0.12 3.46
N MET A 86 2.00 -1.04 4.06
CA MET A 86 1.31 -2.28 3.72
C MET A 86 0.69 -2.95 4.94
N LEU A 87 -0.37 -3.73 4.70
CA LEU A 87 -0.85 -4.73 5.66
C LEU A 87 -0.16 -6.08 5.41
N LEU A 88 0.58 -6.57 6.42
CA LEU A 88 1.23 -7.87 6.41
C LEU A 88 0.63 -8.79 7.47
N ARG A 89 0.27 -10.03 7.11
CA ARG A 89 -0.36 -11.00 8.01
C ARG A 89 0.65 -11.93 8.69
N GLY A 90 1.67 -11.39 9.36
CA GLY A 90 2.66 -12.19 10.09
C GLY A 90 3.17 -13.39 9.27
N GLN A 91 3.05 -14.61 9.81
CA GLN A 91 3.48 -15.86 9.16
C GLN A 91 2.75 -16.17 7.84
N ASN A 92 1.56 -15.60 7.62
CA ASN A 92 0.78 -15.81 6.40
C ASN A 92 1.16 -14.83 5.29
N LEU A 93 1.97 -13.82 5.59
CA LEU A 93 2.37 -12.77 4.65
C LEU A 93 1.15 -12.13 3.96
N VAL A 94 1.00 -12.38 2.65
CA VAL A 94 -0.11 -11.96 1.80
C VAL A 94 -0.91 -13.16 1.27
N GLY A 95 -0.63 -14.37 1.78
CA GLY A 95 -1.32 -15.61 1.45
C GLY A 95 -2.36 -16.03 2.48
N TYR A 96 -2.73 -17.32 2.40
CA TYR A 96 -3.81 -17.94 3.18
C TYR A 96 -3.35 -19.09 4.09
N ARG A 97 -2.04 -19.35 4.15
CA ARG A 97 -1.41 -20.37 5.01
C ARG A 97 -0.11 -19.83 5.60
N ASN A 98 0.41 -20.49 6.62
CA ASN A 98 1.73 -20.17 7.17
C ASN A 98 2.82 -20.55 6.17
N TYR A 99 3.82 -19.68 6.05
CA TYR A 99 5.05 -19.93 5.31
C TYR A 99 6.20 -20.24 6.26
N ALA A 100 7.28 -20.83 5.75
CA ALA A 100 8.51 -21.02 6.52
C ALA A 100 9.20 -19.67 6.77
N ASP A 101 9.99 -19.61 7.85
CA ASP A 101 10.59 -18.34 8.32
C ASP A 101 11.52 -17.71 7.27
N ASP A 102 12.24 -18.53 6.50
CA ASP A 102 13.09 -18.07 5.40
C ASP A 102 12.30 -17.34 4.31
N VAL A 103 11.14 -17.87 3.93
CA VAL A 103 10.21 -17.24 2.98
C VAL A 103 9.66 -15.94 3.56
N VAL A 104 9.32 -15.91 4.85
CA VAL A 104 8.84 -14.71 5.53
C VAL A 104 9.90 -13.62 5.52
N THR A 105 11.12 -13.94 5.90
CA THR A 105 12.26 -13.02 5.90
C THR A 105 12.54 -12.48 4.50
N VAL A 106 12.63 -13.34 3.49
CA VAL A 106 12.90 -12.92 2.10
C VAL A 106 11.77 -12.04 1.57
N PHE A 107 10.51 -12.34 1.87
CA PHE A 107 9.39 -11.50 1.44
C PHE A 107 9.47 -10.09 2.03
N VAL A 108 9.77 -9.98 3.33
CA VAL A 108 9.88 -8.68 4.00
C VAL A 108 11.06 -7.88 3.46
N HIS A 109 12.22 -8.51 3.24
CA HIS A 109 13.36 -7.84 2.61
C HIS A 109 13.01 -7.34 1.20
N HIS A 110 12.42 -8.19 0.37
CA HIS A 110 12.06 -7.80 -0.99
C HIS A 110 11.01 -6.68 -1.02
N ALA A 111 10.05 -6.68 -0.09
CA ALA A 111 9.06 -5.61 0.07
C ALA A 111 9.68 -4.28 0.52
N ALA A 112 10.73 -4.31 1.35
CA ALA A 112 11.43 -3.11 1.78
C ALA A 112 12.31 -2.51 0.66
N ASP A 113 12.90 -3.36 -0.18
CA ASP A 113 13.75 -2.93 -1.29
C ASP A 113 12.96 -2.38 -2.48
N SER A 114 11.76 -2.94 -2.72
CA SER A 114 10.86 -2.60 -3.83
C SER A 114 10.42 -1.14 -3.84
#